data_AF-A0ABF7Q587-F1
#
_entry.id   AF-A0ABF7Q587-F1
#
_cell.length_a   1.000
_cell.length_b   1.000
_cell.length_c   1.000
_cell.angle_alpha   90.00
_cell.angle_beta   90.00
_cell.angle_gamma   90.00
#
_symmetry.space_group_name_H-M   'P 1'
#
loop_
_entity.id
_entity.type
_entity.pdbx_description
1 polymer ?
#
loop_
_entity_poly.entity_id
_entity_poly.type
_entity_poly.pdbx_seq_one_letter_code
_entity_poly.pdbx_strand_id
1 'polypeptide(L)'
;MRKQRSHLVLLLAVCLGIPLALPAGAAFARASSGSHDGPWNPDHIDQLPPDVQDEVLHRCRGHIQAAHYFATYLDRPRRIKLHYENLRCETEQSFKHGDGCLHEEFVSLGARHRLMKSYYAPCSD
;
A
#
# COMPACT_ATOMS: atom_id res chain seq x y z
N MET A 1 -49.56 -55.68 13.38
CA MET A 1 -50.22 -56.02 12.09
C MET A 1 -49.82 -54.98 11.05
N ARG A 2 -49.33 -55.45 9.87
CA ARG A 2 -49.22 -54.87 8.51
C ARG A 2 -49.53 -53.35 8.32
N LYS A 3 -48.79 -52.55 7.51
CA LYS A 3 -47.72 -52.80 6.53
C LYS A 3 -47.14 -51.46 6.05
N GLN A 4 -45.83 -51.29 6.21
CA GLN A 4 -45.00 -50.27 5.57
C GLN A 4 -44.63 -50.76 4.17
N ARG A 5 -44.74 -49.92 3.13
CA ARG A 5 -44.04 -50.14 1.85
C ARG A 5 -43.50 -48.82 1.33
N SER A 6 -42.17 -48.82 1.34
CA SER A 6 -41.21 -47.81 0.95
C SER A 6 -41.38 -47.31 -0.48
N HIS A 7 -41.08 -46.01 -0.63
CA HIS A 7 -40.18 -45.36 -1.60
C HIS A 7 -39.80 -46.07 -2.90
N LEU A 8 -39.52 -45.20 -3.89
CA LEU A 8 -38.79 -45.43 -5.14
C LEU A 8 -39.70 -45.94 -6.27
N VAL A 9 -40.04 -45.12 -7.27
CA VAL A 9 -39.39 -45.05 -8.61
C VAL A 9 -40.50 -44.39 -9.48
N LEU A 10 -40.36 -43.29 -10.25
CA LEU A 10 -39.48 -42.96 -11.37
C LEU A 10 -39.88 -41.49 -11.73
N LEU A 11 -39.03 -40.48 -11.56
CA LEU A 11 -38.12 -39.92 -12.57
C LEU A 11 -38.75 -39.48 -13.91
N LEU A 12 -38.60 -38.18 -14.18
CA LEU A 12 -38.14 -37.52 -15.42
C LEU A 12 -39.11 -36.64 -16.23
N ALA A 13 -38.60 -35.42 -16.43
CA ALA A 13 -38.74 -34.50 -17.57
C ALA A 13 -40.13 -33.86 -17.74
N VAL A 14 -40.24 -32.55 -18.00
CA VAL A 14 -39.69 -31.89 -19.19
C VAL A 14 -39.35 -30.42 -18.91
N CYS A 15 -38.13 -30.05 -19.32
CA CYS A 15 -37.62 -28.69 -19.42
C CYS A 15 -38.42 -27.87 -20.45
N LEU A 16 -38.92 -26.69 -20.08
CA LEU A 16 -39.22 -25.64 -21.05
C LEU A 16 -38.66 -24.30 -20.57
N GLY A 17 -37.90 -23.67 -21.45
CA GLY A 17 -36.86 -22.68 -21.13
C GLY A 17 -37.37 -21.31 -20.72
N ILE A 18 -36.63 -20.71 -19.79
CA ILE A 18 -36.72 -19.29 -19.47
C ILE A 18 -35.62 -18.59 -20.27
N PRO A 19 -35.94 -17.65 -21.18
CA PRO A 19 -34.91 -16.86 -21.85
C PRO A 19 -34.29 -15.91 -20.83
N LEU A 20 -33.01 -16.15 -20.51
CA LEU A 20 -32.19 -15.33 -19.63
C LEU A 20 -31.79 -14.05 -20.37
N ALA A 21 -32.63 -13.03 -20.36
CA ALA A 21 -32.26 -11.69 -20.81
C ALA A 21 -31.50 -10.97 -19.67
N LEU A 22 -30.20 -11.25 -19.54
CA LEU A 22 -29.31 -10.44 -18.72
C LEU A 22 -29.03 -9.14 -19.49
N PRO A 23 -29.35 -7.94 -18.96
CA PRO A 23 -28.82 -6.73 -19.53
C PRO A 23 -27.29 -6.77 -19.34
N ALA A 24 -26.56 -6.75 -20.44
CA ALA A 24 -25.13 -6.48 -20.43
C ALA A 24 -24.96 -5.04 -19.93
N GLY A 25 -24.95 -4.86 -18.61
CA GLY A 25 -24.49 -3.63 -18.00
C GLY A 25 -23.09 -3.39 -18.55
N ALA A 26 -22.90 -2.26 -19.24
CA ALA A 26 -21.61 -1.86 -19.75
C ALA A 26 -20.62 -1.88 -18.58
N ALA A 27 -19.82 -2.93 -18.50
CA ALA A 27 -18.72 -3.00 -17.57
C ALA A 27 -17.69 -2.01 -18.11
N PHE A 28 -17.75 -0.78 -17.62
CA PHE A 28 -16.67 0.16 -17.77
C PHE A 28 -15.50 -0.41 -16.98
N ALA A 29 -14.65 -1.17 -17.66
CA ALA A 29 -13.30 -1.42 -17.18
C ALA A 29 -12.63 -0.05 -17.07
N ARG A 30 -12.60 0.51 -15.85
CA ARG A 30 -11.61 1.54 -15.54
C ARG A 30 -10.27 0.88 -15.78
N ALA A 31 -9.64 1.19 -16.90
CA ALA A 31 -8.24 0.88 -17.09
C ALA A 31 -7.52 1.49 -15.89
N SER A 32 -6.80 0.65 -15.13
CA SER A 32 -5.76 1.18 -14.26
C SER A 32 -4.84 1.95 -15.20
N SER A 33 -4.74 3.27 -15.02
CA SER A 33 -3.55 4.00 -15.48
C SER A 33 -2.35 3.15 -15.04
N GLY A 34 -1.46 2.86 -16.00
CA GLY A 34 -0.46 1.79 -15.94
C GLY A 34 0.17 1.66 -14.56
N SER A 35 0.49 0.43 -14.17
CA SER A 35 1.05 0.19 -12.85
C SER A 35 2.21 1.16 -12.63
N HIS A 36 2.09 1.95 -11.56
CA HIS A 36 3.19 2.71 -11.00
C HIS A 36 4.19 1.73 -10.35
N ASP A 37 4.47 0.59 -10.98
CA ASP A 37 5.49 -0.39 -10.57
C ASP A 37 6.89 0.10 -11.00
N GLY A 38 7.04 1.41 -11.21
CA GLY A 38 8.35 2.03 -11.25
C GLY A 38 8.94 2.04 -9.84
N PRO A 39 10.27 2.17 -9.70
CA PRO A 39 10.91 2.24 -8.38
C PRO A 39 10.49 3.46 -7.56
N TRP A 40 9.66 4.36 -8.08
CA TRP A 40 9.15 5.56 -7.41
C TRP A 40 7.63 5.49 -7.34
N ASN A 41 7.10 5.29 -6.13
CA ASN A 41 5.67 5.15 -5.87
C ASN A 41 5.28 5.94 -4.61
N PRO A 42 4.27 6.83 -4.66
CA PRO A 42 3.78 7.54 -3.46
C PRO A 42 3.24 6.61 -2.36
N ASP A 43 2.79 5.39 -2.69
CA ASP A 43 2.26 4.42 -1.72
C ASP A 43 3.26 4.10 -0.60
N HIS A 44 4.57 4.21 -0.86
CA HIS A 44 5.61 4.01 0.15
C HIS A 44 5.61 5.10 1.25
N ILE A 45 5.03 6.26 0.97
CA ILE A 45 4.80 7.35 1.94
C ILE A 45 3.44 7.15 2.62
N ASP A 46 2.41 6.74 1.87
CA ASP A 46 1.05 6.53 2.38
C ASP A 46 0.94 5.38 3.38
N GLN A 47 1.91 4.46 3.37
CA GLN A 47 2.02 3.36 4.33
C GLN A 47 2.72 3.75 5.64
N LEU A 48 3.26 4.96 5.75
CA LEU A 48 3.90 5.44 6.99
C LEU A 48 2.86 5.67 8.09
N PRO A 49 3.25 5.58 9.38
CA PRO A 49 2.41 6.07 10.45
C PRO A 49 2.08 7.56 10.24
N PRO A 50 0.87 8.03 10.60
CA PRO A 50 0.43 9.40 10.30
C PRO A 50 1.40 10.48 10.78
N ASP A 51 1.95 10.36 12.00
CA ASP A 51 2.91 11.33 12.53
C ASP A 51 4.22 11.41 11.71
N VAL A 52 4.63 10.29 11.10
CA VAL A 52 5.85 10.23 10.27
C VAL A 52 5.54 10.72 8.86
N GLN A 53 4.37 10.34 8.32
CA GLN A 53 3.87 10.83 7.04
C GLN A 53 3.80 12.36 7.04
N ASP A 54 3.22 12.96 8.09
CA ASP A 54 3.11 14.41 8.23
C ASP A 54 4.47 15.10 8.18
N GLU A 55 5.50 14.57 8.85
CA GLU A 55 6.86 15.15 8.84
C GLU A 55 7.48 15.10 7.43
N VAL A 56 7.28 14.00 6.69
CA VAL A 56 7.77 13.86 5.31
C VAL A 56 7.05 14.83 4.37
N LEU A 57 5.72 14.96 4.50
CA LEU A 57 4.91 15.85 3.67
C LEU A 57 5.24 17.33 3.90
N HIS A 58 5.66 17.72 5.10
CA HIS A 58 6.07 19.10 5.37
C HIS A 58 7.40 19.50 4.70
N ARG A 59 8.23 18.54 4.28
CA ARG A 59 9.54 18.82 3.66
C ARG A 59 9.45 19.07 2.16
N CYS A 60 8.60 18.32 1.48
CA CYS A 60 8.37 18.48 0.05
C CYS A 60 7.26 19.51 -0.22
N ARG A 61 7.37 20.21 -1.34
CA ARG A 61 6.26 20.95 -1.93
C ARG A 61 5.75 20.18 -3.13
N GLY A 62 4.43 20.10 -3.29
CA GLY A 62 3.81 19.47 -4.44
C GLY A 62 3.85 17.94 -4.39
N HIS A 63 3.92 17.31 -5.57
CA HIS A 63 3.92 15.85 -5.71
C HIS A 63 5.16 15.21 -5.06
N ILE A 64 4.97 14.10 -4.37
CA ILE A 64 6.01 13.39 -3.63
C ILE A 64 5.99 11.91 -3.98
N GLN A 65 7.16 11.32 -4.15
CA GLN A 65 7.32 9.90 -4.46
C GLN A 65 8.49 9.34 -3.66
N ALA A 66 8.37 8.09 -3.25
CA ALA A 66 9.42 7.39 -2.53
C ALA A 66 9.78 6.09 -3.25
N ALA A 67 11.01 5.63 -3.05
CA ALA A 67 11.40 4.29 -3.47
C ALA A 67 11.12 3.25 -2.37
N HIS A 68 11.20 1.97 -2.74
CA HIS A 68 10.85 0.85 -1.86
C HIS A 68 11.57 0.90 -0.49
N TYR A 69 12.83 1.29 -0.47
CA TYR A 69 13.65 1.38 0.74
C TYR A 69 13.67 2.79 1.35
N PHE A 70 12.66 3.62 1.10
CA PHE A 70 12.54 4.90 1.78
C PHE A 70 12.36 4.74 3.30
N ALA A 71 11.64 3.70 3.74
CA ALA A 71 11.40 3.44 5.15
C ALA A 71 11.81 2.02 5.55
N THR A 72 12.64 1.89 6.58
CA THR A 72 13.02 0.62 7.19
C THR A 72 12.43 0.51 8.59
N TYR A 73 11.65 -0.55 8.83
CA TYR A 73 11.03 -0.84 10.13
C TYR A 73 11.92 -1.76 10.96
N LEU A 74 12.24 -1.31 12.16
CA LEU A 74 13.17 -1.94 13.09
C LEU A 74 12.49 -2.19 14.45
N ASP A 75 13.08 -3.06 15.26
CA ASP A 75 12.68 -3.30 16.66
C ASP A 75 11.19 -3.68 16.86
N ARG A 76 10.62 -4.48 15.96
CA ARG A 76 9.19 -4.88 15.93
C ARG A 76 8.26 -3.67 15.85
N PRO A 77 7.97 -3.23 14.63
CA PRO A 77 8.06 -1.85 14.12
C PRO A 77 8.01 -0.72 15.17
N ARG A 78 8.86 -0.73 16.21
CA ARG A 78 8.92 0.37 17.18
C ARG A 78 9.81 1.50 16.73
N ARG A 79 10.68 1.25 15.76
CA ARG A 79 11.58 2.24 15.20
C ARG A 79 11.45 2.25 13.69
N ILE A 80 11.46 3.43 13.10
CA ILE A 80 11.38 3.63 11.66
C ILE A 80 12.57 4.48 11.26
N LYS A 81 13.40 3.98 10.35
CA LYS A 81 14.49 4.74 9.74
C LYS A 81 14.04 5.20 8.35
N LEU A 82 14.08 6.50 8.10
CA LEU A 82 13.85 7.10 6.79
C LEU A 82 15.18 7.36 6.10
N HIS A 83 15.23 7.07 4.79
CA HIS A 83 16.41 7.23 3.92
C HIS A 83 16.08 8.23 2.82
N TYR A 84 16.42 9.52 3.01
CA TYR A 84 15.94 10.58 2.13
C TYR A 84 16.57 10.60 0.74
N GLU A 85 17.61 9.82 0.48
CA GLU A 85 18.09 9.52 -0.88
C GLU A 85 17.06 8.76 -1.72
N ASN A 86 16.13 8.09 -1.05
CA ASN A 86 15.01 7.35 -1.64
C ASN A 86 13.72 8.18 -1.64
N LEU A 87 13.81 9.51 -1.48
CA LEU A 87 12.67 10.44 -1.57
C LEU A 87 12.85 11.41 -2.75
N ARG A 88 11.77 11.63 -3.50
CA ARG A 88 11.69 12.64 -4.56
C ARG A 88 10.53 13.59 -4.29
N CYS A 89 10.85 14.87 -4.18
CA CYS A 89 9.87 15.95 -4.24
C CYS A 89 9.71 16.43 -5.69
N GLU A 90 8.58 17.08 -6.00
CA GLU A 90 8.34 17.73 -7.30
C GLU A 90 9.37 18.83 -7.58
N THR A 91 9.68 19.64 -6.57
CA THR A 91 10.80 20.59 -6.64
C THR A 91 12.10 19.89 -6.28
N GLU A 92 13.16 20.18 -7.03
CA GLU A 92 14.49 19.64 -6.73
C GLU A 92 14.94 20.06 -5.31
N GLN A 93 14.95 19.10 -4.39
CA GLN A 93 15.40 19.25 -3.01
C GLN A 93 16.57 18.30 -2.79
N SER A 94 17.70 18.84 -2.36
CA SER A 94 18.88 18.03 -2.03
C SER A 94 18.82 17.62 -0.57
N PHE A 95 18.73 16.30 -0.33
CA PHE A 95 18.89 15.70 0.99
C PHE A 95 20.32 15.25 1.27
N LYS A 96 21.28 15.73 0.48
CA LYS A 96 22.71 15.41 0.62
C LYS A 96 23.46 16.48 1.39
N HIS A 97 24.46 16.05 2.16
CA HIS A 97 25.47 16.91 2.77
C HIS A 97 26.85 16.28 2.59
N GLY A 98 27.67 16.88 1.72
CA GLY A 98 28.89 16.24 1.23
C GLY A 98 28.58 14.91 0.56
N ASP A 99 29.27 13.85 0.98
CA ASP A 99 29.06 12.49 0.49
C ASP A 99 27.97 11.71 1.27
N GLY A 100 27.31 12.37 2.23
CA GLY A 100 26.27 11.78 3.06
C GLY A 100 24.84 12.14 2.63
N CYS A 101 23.89 11.30 3.00
CA CYS A 101 22.46 11.48 2.82
C CYS A 101 21.76 11.60 4.17
N LEU A 102 20.69 12.40 4.20
CA LEU A 102 19.88 12.61 5.39
C LEU A 102 19.14 11.33 5.76
N HIS A 103 19.35 10.86 6.98
CA HIS A 103 18.56 9.81 7.61
C HIS A 103 17.85 10.35 8.85
N GLU A 104 16.62 9.88 9.07
CA GLU A 104 15.86 10.19 10.28
C GLU A 104 15.34 8.92 10.94
N GLU A 105 15.45 8.85 12.26
CA GLU A 105 14.92 7.74 13.05
C GLU A 105 13.79 8.21 13.93
N PHE A 106 12.63 7.57 13.79
CA PHE A 106 11.46 7.76 14.62
C PHE A 106 11.31 6.58 15.57
N VAL A 107 10.85 6.85 16.79
CA VAL A 107 10.50 5.83 17.77
C VAL A 107 9.04 5.92 18.17
N SER A 108 8.43 4.77 18.45
CA SER A 108 7.09 4.67 18.99
C SER A 108 7.05 5.10 20.46
N LEU A 109 6.19 6.07 20.77
CA LEU A 109 5.80 6.47 22.13
C LEU A 109 4.28 6.33 22.25
N GLY A 110 3.82 5.20 22.79
CA GLY A 110 2.40 4.88 22.84
C GLY A 110 1.82 4.71 21.43
N ALA A 111 0.80 5.49 21.10
CA ALA A 111 0.15 5.47 19.79
C ALA A 111 0.86 6.34 18.72
N ARG A 112 1.88 7.12 19.11
CA ARG A 112 2.53 8.09 18.24
C ARG A 112 3.96 7.71 17.91
N HIS A 113 4.48 8.26 16.82
CA HIS A 113 5.90 8.22 16.51
C HIS A 113 6.52 9.60 16.77
N ARG A 114 7.73 9.63 17.31
CA ARG A 114 8.50 10.87 17.53
C ARG A 114 9.88 10.75 16.90
N LEU A 115 10.33 11.83 16.29
CA LEU A 115 11.70 11.96 15.79
C LEU A 115 12.67 11.82 16.97
N MET A 116 13.55 10.82 16.89
CA MET A 116 14.61 10.55 17.86
C MET A 116 15.94 11.13 17.39
N LYS A 117 16.26 10.96 16.11
CA LYS A 117 17.53 11.41 15.51
C LYS A 117 17.31 11.86 14.08
N SER A 118 18.07 12.89 13.69
CA SER A 118 18.29 13.32 12.32
C SER A 118 19.79 13.44 12.12
N TYR A 119 20.34 12.77 11.11
CA TYR A 119 21.78 12.71 10.88
C TYR A 119 22.12 12.47 9.41
N TYR A 120 23.35 12.76 9.03
CA TYR A 120 23.89 12.41 7.72
C TYR A 120 24.80 11.18 7.85
N ALA A 121 24.63 10.21 6.96
CA ALA A 121 25.44 9.00 6.86
C ALA A 121 25.67 8.65 5.38
N PRO A 122 26.54 7.69 5.02
CA PRO A 122 26.70 7.28 3.63
C PRO A 122 25.35 6.95 2.97
N CYS A 123 25.19 7.38 1.72
CA CYS A 123 24.01 7.14 0.92
C CYS A 123 23.94 5.67 0.45
N SER A 124 23.65 4.74 1.36
CA SER A 124 23.24 3.36 1.09
C SER A 124 23.16 2.60 2.42
N ASP A 125 22.07 1.88 2.64
CA ASP A 125 22.04 0.67 3.48
C ASP A 125 21.82 -0.56 2.59
#